data_AF-A0A1Z8KT62-F1
#
_entry.id   AF-A0A1Z8KT62-F1
#
_cell.length_a   1.000
_cell.length_b   1.000
_cell.length_c   1.000
_cell.angle_alpha   90.00
_cell.angle_beta   90.00
_cell.angle_gamma   90.00
#
_symmetry.space_group_name_H-M   'P 1'
#
loop_
_entity.id
_entity.type
_entity.pdbx_description
1 polymer ?
#
loop_
_entity_poly.entity_id
_entity_poly.type
_entity_poly.pdbx_seq_one_letter_code
_entity_poly.pdbx_strand_id
1 'polypeptide(L)'
;MKNREQWGSRLGFILAASGSAVGLGNIWKYPHMAGENGGAAFTLVYLICILLVGLPIVIAEFVIGRKTQLSPVGAFKTLAPNTNWKYVGVLGVCAAFVILSFYGVVGGWTLRYALLSLVGGFTKISGNPELAGEQFSLFISNPINPVFWQIIFMALTIFVIVRGVKGGIEKWAKIMMPAILLILVILMIRGLTLPNGLKALEFLFQPKFSDLNASSVVLALGHAFFTLSLGMGTMITYGSYLKKDQDLMSSALWIILLDTIIAIMAGIAIFATVFALGADPDSGPGLIFVALPTMFPQIAGGTLWGSLFFFLLFMAALTSAISILEVITAFFIDELSWSREKATVVFGSIVTIVGIFCSMSMGGFDDFNTLFNISFFDFLDYLSSKYMLPIGGMLTALFILLKWGVGDFIKELKVGMGDKNIDPLLFKVLFIISALVVGFIITNEIIEIITGSPIIG
;
A
#
# COMPACT_ATOMS: atom_id res chain seq x y z
N MET A 1 14.57 -16.63 -24.47
CA MET A 1 13.63 -16.17 -23.43
C MET A 1 12.46 -17.15 -23.41
N LYS A 2 12.23 -17.87 -22.31
CA LYS A 2 10.96 -18.60 -22.11
C LYS A 2 9.81 -17.58 -22.18
N ASN A 3 8.66 -17.96 -22.74
CA ASN A 3 7.49 -17.08 -22.85
C ASN A 3 7.09 -16.54 -21.45
N ARG A 4 7.42 -15.27 -21.17
CA ARG A 4 6.97 -14.59 -19.94
C ARG A 4 5.44 -14.51 -19.95
N GLU A 5 4.83 -14.73 -18.79
CA GLU A 5 3.40 -14.54 -18.64
C GLU A 5 3.00 -13.10 -19.01
N GLN A 6 1.78 -12.93 -19.49
CA GLN A 6 1.24 -11.63 -19.88
C GLN A 6 -0.14 -11.46 -19.27
N TRP A 7 -0.55 -10.21 -19.06
CA TRP A 7 -1.92 -9.90 -18.72
C TRP A 7 -2.87 -10.41 -19.83
N GLY A 8 -3.98 -11.01 -19.42
CA GLY A 8 -5.05 -11.45 -20.30
C GLY A 8 -5.85 -10.29 -20.90
N SER A 9 -5.87 -9.14 -20.23
CA SER A 9 -6.58 -7.93 -20.69
C SER A 9 -6.04 -6.65 -20.06
N ARG A 10 -6.26 -5.51 -20.72
CA ARG A 10 -5.95 -4.17 -20.18
C ARG A 10 -6.65 -3.91 -18.84
N LEU A 11 -7.94 -4.24 -18.77
CA LEU A 11 -8.72 -4.12 -17.54
C LEU A 11 -8.15 -5.00 -16.43
N GLY A 12 -7.70 -6.21 -16.76
CA GLY A 12 -7.04 -7.10 -15.81
C GLY A 12 -5.80 -6.49 -15.19
N PHE A 13 -4.95 -5.85 -16.00
CA PHE A 13 -3.80 -5.09 -15.51
C PHE A 13 -4.23 -3.93 -14.61
N ILE A 14 -5.15 -3.07 -15.07
CA ILE A 14 -5.60 -1.89 -14.31
C ILE A 14 -6.15 -2.33 -12.95
N LEU A 15 -7.03 -3.34 -12.91
CA LEU A 15 -7.59 -3.85 -11.66
C LEU A 15 -6.53 -4.49 -10.77
N ALA A 16 -5.56 -5.23 -11.33
CA ALA A 16 -4.48 -5.82 -10.53
C ALA A 16 -3.58 -4.73 -9.93
N ALA A 17 -3.14 -3.75 -10.74
CA ALA A 17 -2.30 -2.66 -10.28
C ALA A 17 -3.05 -1.72 -9.32
N SER A 18 -4.33 -1.46 -9.55
CA SER A 18 -5.20 -0.78 -8.58
C SER A 18 -5.38 -1.58 -7.31
N GLY A 19 -5.51 -2.91 -7.36
CA GLY A 19 -5.57 -3.75 -6.16
C GLY A 19 -4.24 -3.86 -5.42
N SER A 20 -3.11 -3.62 -6.09
CA SER A 20 -1.84 -3.41 -5.41
C SER A 20 -1.86 -2.12 -4.62
N ALA A 21 -2.31 -1.04 -5.25
CA ALA A 21 -2.34 0.29 -4.65
C ALA A 21 -3.37 0.40 -3.52
N VAL A 22 -4.58 -0.10 -3.79
CA VAL A 22 -5.70 -0.15 -2.86
C VAL A 22 -5.50 -1.27 -1.86
N GLY A 23 -5.16 -0.90 -0.63
CA GLY A 23 -4.95 -1.85 0.45
C GLY A 23 -5.24 -1.27 1.82
N LEU A 24 -4.52 -1.80 2.81
CA LEU A 24 -4.46 -1.23 4.16
C LEU A 24 -4.04 0.26 4.14
N GLY A 25 -3.27 0.71 3.14
CA GLY A 25 -2.94 2.13 2.97
C GLY A 25 -4.20 3.01 2.93
N ASN A 26 -5.14 2.74 2.03
CA ASN A 26 -6.30 3.58 1.76
C ASN A 26 -7.39 3.46 2.84
N ILE A 27 -7.57 2.26 3.39
CA ILE A 27 -8.69 2.00 4.31
C ILE A 27 -8.26 2.20 5.77
N TRP A 28 -6.99 1.94 6.10
CA TRP A 28 -6.47 2.05 7.48
C TRP A 28 -5.57 3.26 7.68
N LYS A 29 -4.48 3.40 6.90
CA LYS A 29 -3.49 4.47 7.11
C LYS A 29 -4.03 5.85 6.71
N TYR A 30 -4.73 5.99 5.59
CA TYR A 30 -5.23 7.29 5.11
C TYR A 30 -6.20 7.96 6.09
N PRO A 31 -7.29 7.31 6.56
CA PRO A 31 -8.22 7.95 7.48
C PRO A 31 -7.54 8.36 8.77
N HIS A 32 -6.65 7.54 9.32
CA HIS A 32 -5.83 7.88 10.47
C HIS A 32 -5.03 9.17 10.25
N MET A 33 -4.23 9.22 9.18
CA MET A 33 -3.37 10.38 8.88
C MET A 33 -4.19 11.64 8.60
N ALA A 34 -5.31 11.52 7.89
CA ALA A 34 -6.24 12.62 7.69
C ALA A 34 -6.86 13.08 9.02
N GLY A 35 -7.18 12.15 9.93
CA GLY A 35 -7.65 12.43 11.29
C GLY A 35 -6.71 13.37 12.05
N GLU A 36 -5.42 13.00 12.11
CA GLU A 36 -4.38 13.67 12.88
C GLU A 36 -3.86 14.98 12.25
N ASN A 37 -4.02 15.18 10.93
CA ASN A 37 -3.35 16.26 10.19
C ASN A 37 -4.33 17.24 9.51
N GLY A 38 -5.49 17.50 10.11
CA GLY A 38 -6.40 18.54 9.61
C GLY A 38 -7.30 18.12 8.45
N GLY A 39 -7.56 16.82 8.30
CA GLY A 39 -8.57 16.24 7.41
C GLY A 39 -8.37 16.61 5.94
N ALA A 40 -9.23 17.50 5.46
CA ALA A 40 -9.22 18.01 4.10
C ALA A 40 -7.90 18.69 3.69
N ALA A 41 -7.21 19.37 4.62
CA ALA A 41 -5.94 20.04 4.31
C ALA A 41 -4.84 19.02 4.00
N PHE A 42 -4.69 17.99 4.84
CA PHE A 42 -3.80 16.86 4.57
C PHE A 42 -4.16 16.15 3.27
N THR A 43 -5.46 15.89 3.05
CA THR A 43 -5.94 15.23 1.83
C THR A 43 -5.52 16.00 0.59
N LEU A 44 -5.63 17.33 0.57
CA LEU A 44 -5.19 18.15 -0.55
C LEU A 44 -3.68 18.02 -0.82
N VAL A 45 -2.86 18.11 0.22
CA VAL A 45 -1.39 17.95 0.11
C VAL A 45 -1.04 16.56 -0.42
N TYR A 46 -1.68 15.51 0.13
CA TYR A 46 -1.52 14.14 -0.32
C TYR A 46 -1.86 13.96 -1.81
N LEU A 47 -2.96 14.55 -2.29
CA LEU A 47 -3.33 14.50 -3.72
C LEU A 47 -2.30 15.22 -4.60
N ILE A 48 -1.75 16.34 -4.14
CA ILE A 48 -0.68 17.05 -4.84
C ILE A 48 0.58 16.18 -4.91
N CYS A 49 0.96 15.52 -3.81
CA CYS A 49 2.09 14.57 -3.79
C CYS A 49 1.88 13.41 -4.76
N ILE A 50 0.67 12.85 -4.83
CA ILE A 50 0.33 11.80 -5.80
C ILE A 50 0.52 12.31 -7.24
N LEU A 51 0.07 13.51 -7.57
CA LEU A 51 0.14 14.02 -8.94
C LEU A 51 1.56 14.46 -9.34
N LEU A 52 2.30 15.11 -8.44
CA LEU A 52 3.62 15.67 -8.74
C LEU A 52 4.75 14.66 -8.59
N VAL A 53 4.60 13.66 -7.71
CA VAL A 53 5.66 12.69 -7.39
C VAL A 53 5.20 11.26 -7.67
N GLY A 54 4.01 10.88 -7.23
CA GLY A 54 3.48 9.52 -7.42
C GLY A 54 3.34 9.15 -8.90
N LEU A 55 2.58 9.93 -9.67
CA LEU A 55 2.29 9.72 -11.09
C LEU A 55 3.54 9.55 -11.96
N PRO A 56 4.54 10.45 -11.95
CA PRO A 56 5.72 10.27 -12.78
C PRO A 56 6.50 9.00 -12.40
N ILE A 57 6.58 8.64 -11.12
CA ILE A 57 7.26 7.42 -10.67
C ILE A 57 6.48 6.15 -11.04
N VAL A 58 5.15 6.13 -10.89
CA VAL A 58 4.29 5.02 -11.36
C VAL A 58 4.54 4.75 -12.84
N ILE A 59 4.52 5.83 -13.65
CA ILE A 59 4.77 5.72 -15.09
C ILE A 59 6.18 5.21 -15.33
N ALA A 60 7.20 5.78 -14.68
CA ALA A 60 8.59 5.33 -14.76
C ALA A 60 8.72 3.82 -14.54
N GLU A 61 8.15 3.31 -13.46
CA GLU A 61 8.17 1.90 -13.14
C GLU A 61 7.48 1.05 -14.22
N PHE A 62 6.31 1.46 -14.72
CA PHE A 62 5.66 0.76 -15.83
C PHE A 62 6.49 0.76 -17.11
N VAL A 63 7.10 1.88 -17.47
CA VAL A 63 7.93 1.97 -18.69
C VAL A 63 9.15 1.05 -18.54
N ILE A 64 9.85 1.09 -17.40
CA ILE A 64 11.01 0.22 -17.11
C ILE A 64 10.61 -1.26 -17.20
N GLY A 65 9.52 -1.63 -16.54
CA GLY A 65 8.97 -2.98 -16.55
C GLY A 65 8.62 -3.43 -17.96
N ARG A 66 7.79 -2.67 -18.67
CA ARG A 66 7.34 -3.03 -20.03
C ARG A 66 8.50 -3.13 -21.00
N LYS A 67 9.46 -2.20 -20.93
CA LYS A 67 10.63 -2.18 -21.82
C LYS A 67 11.43 -3.47 -21.74
N THR A 68 11.67 -3.91 -20.51
CA THR A 68 12.62 -4.97 -20.20
C THR A 68 11.95 -6.33 -20.16
N GLN A 69 10.66 -6.39 -19.84
CA GLN A 69 9.93 -7.64 -19.55
C GLN A 69 10.66 -8.47 -18.47
N LEU A 70 11.21 -7.78 -17.47
CA LEU A 70 11.95 -8.37 -16.35
C LEU A 70 11.49 -7.75 -15.02
N SER A 71 11.74 -8.48 -13.94
CA SER A 71 11.67 -8.02 -12.55
C SER A 71 12.66 -6.88 -12.28
N PRO A 72 12.52 -6.14 -11.16
CA PRO A 72 13.28 -4.90 -10.93
C PRO A 72 14.79 -5.01 -11.11
N VAL A 73 15.43 -6.05 -10.53
CA VAL A 73 16.89 -6.23 -10.62
C VAL A 73 17.33 -6.43 -12.06
N GLY A 74 16.67 -7.34 -12.78
CA GLY A 74 16.97 -7.63 -14.18
C GLY A 74 16.67 -6.44 -15.10
N ALA A 75 15.63 -5.67 -14.78
CA ALA A 75 15.26 -4.48 -15.54
C ALA A 75 16.36 -3.40 -15.47
N PHE A 76 16.80 -3.02 -14.28
CA PHE A 76 17.89 -2.04 -14.13
C PHE A 76 19.22 -2.55 -14.71
N LYS A 77 19.52 -3.85 -14.56
CA LYS A 77 20.72 -4.50 -15.14
C LYS A 77 20.71 -4.45 -16.67
N THR A 78 19.54 -4.59 -17.29
CA THR A 78 19.38 -4.54 -18.75
C THR A 78 19.47 -3.12 -19.31
N LEU A 79 18.86 -2.15 -18.63
CA LEU A 79 18.85 -0.75 -19.07
C LEU A 79 20.17 -0.03 -18.80
N ALA A 80 20.95 -0.48 -17.81
CA ALA A 80 22.25 0.09 -17.46
C ALA A 80 23.28 -1.00 -17.16
N PRO A 81 23.73 -1.75 -18.17
CA PRO A 81 24.72 -2.81 -17.99
C PRO A 81 26.04 -2.25 -17.43
N ASN A 82 26.75 -3.07 -16.66
CA ASN A 82 28.04 -2.73 -16.02
C ASN A 82 28.00 -1.51 -15.08
N THR A 83 26.84 -1.23 -14.50
CA THR A 83 26.68 -0.18 -13.48
C THR A 83 26.06 -0.71 -12.19
N ASN A 84 26.05 0.14 -11.16
CA ASN A 84 25.50 -0.18 -9.85
C ASN A 84 23.97 0.02 -9.75
N TRP A 85 23.31 0.46 -10.83
CA TRP A 85 21.86 0.71 -10.82
C TRP A 85 21.01 -0.54 -10.55
N LYS A 86 21.56 -1.75 -10.77
CA LYS A 86 20.92 -3.02 -10.36
C LYS A 86 20.56 -3.05 -8.86
N TYR A 87 21.29 -2.32 -8.01
CA TYR A 87 21.01 -2.26 -6.58
C TYR A 87 19.74 -1.47 -6.24
N VAL A 88 19.23 -0.63 -7.13
CA VAL A 88 17.89 -0.03 -6.98
C VAL A 88 16.82 -1.12 -7.08
N GLY A 89 16.97 -2.05 -8.02
CA GLY A 89 16.11 -3.23 -8.10
C GLY A 89 16.22 -4.13 -6.86
N VAL A 90 17.44 -4.28 -6.31
CA VAL A 90 17.66 -5.08 -5.09
C VAL A 90 16.98 -4.41 -3.89
N LEU A 91 17.12 -3.09 -3.76
CA LEU A 91 16.40 -2.32 -2.75
C LEU A 91 14.90 -2.56 -2.85
N GLY A 92 14.34 -2.55 -4.06
CA GLY A 92 12.91 -2.82 -4.27
C GLY A 92 12.48 -4.22 -3.81
N VAL A 93 13.22 -5.27 -4.21
CA VAL A 93 12.95 -6.65 -3.78
C VAL A 93 13.09 -6.81 -2.26
N CYS A 94 14.10 -6.18 -1.64
CA CYS A 94 14.25 -6.17 -0.19
C CYS A 94 13.10 -5.41 0.48
N ALA A 95 12.63 -4.29 -0.07
CA ALA A 95 11.51 -3.53 0.46
C ALA A 95 10.22 -4.37 0.41
N ALA A 96 9.97 -5.06 -0.71
CA ALA A 96 8.84 -5.97 -0.83
C ALA A 96 8.91 -7.10 0.22
N PHE A 97 10.09 -7.67 0.45
CA PHE A 97 10.30 -8.70 1.49
C PHE A 97 10.00 -8.17 2.90
N VAL A 98 10.56 -7.01 3.25
CA VAL A 98 10.36 -6.38 4.57
C VAL A 98 8.91 -5.98 4.78
N ILE A 99 8.24 -5.45 3.75
CA ILE A 99 6.84 -5.04 3.89
C ILE A 99 5.96 -6.26 4.08
N LEU A 100 6.12 -7.29 3.25
CA LEU A 100 5.25 -8.45 3.31
C LEU A 100 5.36 -9.23 4.63
N SER A 101 6.50 -9.16 5.35
CA SER A 101 6.66 -9.84 6.63
C SER A 101 5.70 -9.29 7.70
N PHE A 102 5.65 -7.97 7.91
CA PHE A 102 4.71 -7.38 8.87
C PHE A 102 3.30 -7.22 8.28
N TYR A 103 3.18 -6.98 6.97
CA TYR A 103 1.89 -6.84 6.30
C TYR A 103 1.07 -8.14 6.38
N GLY A 104 1.73 -9.30 6.30
CA GLY A 104 1.08 -10.60 6.51
C GLY A 104 0.46 -10.75 7.90
N VAL A 105 1.07 -10.16 8.94
CA VAL A 105 0.54 -10.17 10.31
C VAL A 105 -0.78 -9.40 10.37
N VAL A 106 -0.78 -8.16 9.86
CA VAL A 106 -1.99 -7.32 9.80
C VAL A 106 -3.05 -7.98 8.91
N GLY A 107 -2.67 -8.57 7.78
CA GLY A 107 -3.55 -9.37 6.93
C GLY A 107 -4.23 -10.50 7.71
N GLY A 108 -3.50 -11.20 8.58
CA GLY A 108 -4.08 -12.18 9.51
C GLY A 108 -5.10 -11.57 10.47
N TRP A 109 -4.84 -10.38 11.02
CA TRP A 109 -5.80 -9.67 11.88
C TRP A 109 -7.10 -9.37 11.14
N THR A 110 -7.02 -8.88 9.90
CA THR A 110 -8.20 -8.58 9.08
C THR A 110 -9.04 -9.83 8.83
N LEU A 111 -8.40 -10.97 8.52
CA LEU A 111 -9.09 -12.24 8.30
C LEU A 111 -9.80 -12.72 9.57
N ARG A 112 -9.13 -12.69 10.72
CA ARG A 112 -9.74 -13.03 12.01
C ARG A 112 -10.95 -12.15 12.29
N TYR A 113 -10.81 -10.83 12.15
CA TYR A 113 -11.88 -9.89 12.46
C TYR A 113 -13.05 -10.01 11.46
N ALA A 114 -12.79 -10.36 10.19
CA ALA A 114 -13.83 -10.66 9.22
C ALA A 114 -14.70 -11.83 9.71
N LEU A 115 -14.09 -12.93 10.14
CA LEU A 115 -14.82 -14.10 10.66
C LEU A 115 -15.47 -13.82 12.03
N LEU A 116 -14.80 -13.09 12.91
CA LEU A 116 -15.33 -12.69 14.21
C LEU A 116 -16.58 -11.81 14.06
N SER A 117 -16.56 -10.86 13.13
CA SER A 117 -17.70 -10.01 12.84
C SER A 117 -18.89 -10.80 12.29
N LEU A 118 -18.64 -11.82 11.46
CA LEU A 118 -19.68 -12.65 10.85
C LEU A 118 -20.50 -13.42 11.88
N VAL A 119 -19.88 -13.84 12.97
CA VAL A 119 -20.53 -14.57 14.07
C VAL A 119 -21.05 -13.65 15.18
N GLY A 120 -21.09 -12.33 14.96
CA GLY A 120 -21.57 -11.36 15.95
C GLY A 120 -20.61 -11.14 17.12
N GLY A 121 -19.31 -11.38 16.94
CA GLY A 121 -18.30 -11.31 18.00
C GLY A 121 -18.13 -9.92 18.65
N PHE A 122 -18.70 -8.86 18.06
CA PHE A 122 -18.61 -7.51 18.60
C PHE A 122 -19.73 -7.12 19.57
N THR A 123 -20.80 -7.92 19.70
CA THR A 123 -21.95 -7.56 20.54
C THR A 123 -21.57 -7.28 21.99
N LYS A 124 -20.57 -8.01 22.53
CA LYS A 124 -20.11 -7.84 23.92
C LYS A 124 -19.30 -6.57 24.18
N ILE A 125 -18.74 -5.96 23.13
CA ILE A 125 -17.91 -4.75 23.22
C ILE A 125 -18.65 -3.49 22.75
N SER A 126 -19.97 -3.57 22.59
CA SER A 126 -20.81 -2.46 22.12
C SER A 126 -20.60 -1.21 22.98
N GLY A 127 -20.12 -0.13 22.36
CA GLY A 127 -19.88 1.14 23.04
C GLY A 127 -18.79 1.13 24.12
N ASN A 128 -17.93 0.11 24.15
CA ASN A 128 -16.87 -0.02 25.15
C ASN A 128 -15.48 -0.15 24.51
N PRO A 129 -14.79 0.98 24.23
CA PRO A 129 -13.43 1.00 23.66
C PRO A 129 -12.38 0.30 24.52
N GLU A 130 -12.52 0.34 25.85
CA GLU A 130 -11.58 -0.30 26.77
C GLU A 130 -11.60 -1.82 26.62
N LEU A 131 -12.80 -2.42 26.64
CA LEU A 131 -12.98 -3.86 26.41
C LEU A 131 -12.58 -4.28 24.99
N ALA A 132 -12.84 -3.44 23.99
CA ALA A 132 -12.39 -3.69 22.63
C ALA A 132 -10.85 -3.64 22.51
N GLY A 133 -10.22 -2.69 23.21
CA GLY A 133 -8.77 -2.55 23.32
C GLY A 133 -8.14 -3.74 24.00
N GLU A 134 -8.72 -4.20 25.11
CA GLU A 134 -8.30 -5.43 25.80
C GLU A 134 -8.45 -6.65 24.88
N GLN A 135 -9.59 -6.82 24.21
CA GLN A 135 -9.83 -7.94 23.29
C GLN A 135 -8.81 -7.95 22.14
N PHE A 136 -8.47 -6.78 21.59
CA PHE A 136 -7.47 -6.66 20.53
C PHE A 136 -6.06 -6.91 21.07
N SER A 137 -5.70 -6.31 22.21
CA SER A 137 -4.39 -6.47 22.86
C SER A 137 -4.13 -7.93 23.23
N LEU A 138 -5.08 -8.62 23.86
CA LEU A 138 -4.99 -10.05 24.18
C LEU A 138 -4.85 -10.93 22.93
N PHE A 139 -5.41 -10.48 21.80
CA PHE A 139 -5.24 -11.19 20.54
C PHE A 139 -3.83 -10.97 19.96
N ILE A 140 -3.39 -9.73 19.77
CA ILE A 140 -2.11 -9.43 19.10
C ILE A 140 -0.89 -9.80 19.96
N SER A 141 -1.04 -9.80 21.30
CA SER A 141 0.03 -10.19 22.22
C SER A 141 0.14 -11.70 22.43
N ASN A 142 -0.85 -12.48 21.99
CA ASN A 142 -0.78 -13.94 22.08
C ASN A 142 0.31 -14.47 21.13
N PRO A 143 1.19 -15.40 21.56
CA PRO A 143 2.28 -15.90 20.71
C PRO A 143 1.83 -16.82 19.57
N ILE A 144 0.60 -17.35 19.60
CA ILE A 144 0.12 -18.39 18.66
C ILE A 144 -1.03 -17.87 17.80
N ASN A 145 -2.01 -17.20 18.40
CA ASN A 145 -3.26 -16.81 17.74
C ASN A 145 -3.03 -15.90 16.49
N PRO A 146 -2.33 -14.76 16.57
CA PRO A 146 -2.09 -13.91 15.39
C PRO A 146 -1.22 -14.61 14.35
N VAL A 147 -0.24 -15.42 14.77
CA VAL A 147 0.61 -16.23 13.89
C VAL A 147 -0.21 -17.25 13.09
N PHE A 148 -1.18 -17.91 13.71
CA PHE A 148 -2.08 -18.84 13.03
C PHE A 148 -2.85 -18.15 11.90
N TRP A 149 -3.41 -16.96 12.15
CA TRP A 149 -4.13 -16.20 11.13
C TRP A 149 -3.22 -15.65 10.04
N GLN A 150 -2.00 -15.23 10.39
CA GLN A 150 -0.97 -14.86 9.42
C GLN A 150 -0.65 -16.03 8.47
N ILE A 151 -0.46 -17.24 8.99
CA ILE A 151 -0.17 -18.43 8.18
C ILE A 151 -1.29 -18.69 7.17
N ILE A 152 -2.56 -18.60 7.60
CA ILE A 152 -3.70 -18.77 6.70
C ILE A 152 -3.72 -17.67 5.63
N PHE A 153 -3.54 -16.42 6.03
CA PHE A 153 -3.50 -15.28 5.12
C PHE A 153 -2.39 -15.46 4.06
N MET A 154 -1.18 -15.81 4.49
CA MET A 154 -0.05 -16.02 3.59
C MET A 154 -0.24 -17.24 2.69
N ALA A 155 -0.89 -18.31 3.18
CA ALA A 155 -1.24 -19.46 2.34
C ALA A 155 -2.20 -19.08 1.20
N LEU A 156 -3.17 -18.21 1.46
CA LEU A 156 -4.05 -17.66 0.41
C LEU A 156 -3.27 -16.83 -0.60
N THR A 157 -2.36 -15.96 -0.14
CA THR A 157 -1.48 -15.16 -1.01
C THR A 157 -0.62 -16.05 -1.91
N ILE A 158 0.05 -17.06 -1.33
CA ILE A 158 0.88 -18.03 -2.05
C ILE A 158 0.04 -18.78 -3.10
N PHE A 159 -1.15 -19.24 -2.70
CA PHE A 159 -2.06 -19.96 -3.60
C PHE A 159 -2.46 -19.15 -4.84
N VAL A 160 -2.71 -17.85 -4.69
CA VAL A 160 -3.01 -16.98 -5.83
C VAL A 160 -1.81 -16.86 -6.75
N ILE A 161 -0.61 -16.65 -6.20
CA ILE A 161 0.60 -16.46 -7.01
C ILE A 161 1.03 -17.73 -7.74
N VAL A 162 0.92 -18.91 -7.12
CA VAL A 162 1.25 -20.20 -7.77
C VAL A 162 0.42 -20.41 -9.04
N ARG A 163 -0.79 -19.87 -9.12
CA ARG A 163 -1.69 -19.93 -10.30
C ARG A 163 -1.30 -18.99 -11.44
N GLY A 164 -0.21 -18.24 -11.30
CA GLY A 164 0.34 -17.36 -12.34
C GLY A 164 -0.42 -16.05 -12.51
N VAL A 165 0.07 -15.22 -13.44
CA VAL A 165 -0.47 -13.85 -13.65
C VAL A 165 -1.93 -13.89 -14.10
N LYS A 166 -2.26 -14.65 -15.15
CA LYS A 166 -3.61 -14.69 -15.73
C LYS A 166 -4.57 -15.56 -14.90
N GLY A 167 -4.12 -16.73 -14.44
CA GLY A 167 -4.94 -17.71 -13.71
C GLY A 167 -5.13 -17.38 -12.23
N GLY A 168 -4.18 -16.64 -11.65
CA GLY A 168 -4.19 -16.15 -10.28
C GLY A 168 -4.49 -14.67 -10.21
N ILE A 169 -3.45 -13.84 -10.29
CA ILE A 169 -3.47 -12.40 -9.98
C ILE A 169 -4.63 -11.68 -10.67
N GLU A 170 -4.72 -11.78 -12.01
CA GLU A 170 -5.76 -11.09 -12.79
C GLU A 170 -7.18 -11.58 -12.45
N LYS A 171 -7.37 -12.89 -12.31
CA LYS A 171 -8.68 -13.48 -12.02
C LYS A 171 -9.20 -13.02 -10.67
N TRP A 172 -8.32 -13.02 -9.67
CA TRP A 172 -8.62 -12.59 -8.31
C TRP A 172 -8.86 -11.08 -8.23
N ALA A 173 -8.05 -10.27 -8.90
CA ALA A 173 -8.25 -8.82 -8.97
C ALA A 173 -9.58 -8.44 -9.64
N LYS A 174 -9.98 -9.14 -10.70
CA LYS A 174 -11.27 -8.95 -11.39
C LYS A 174 -12.49 -9.22 -10.52
N ILE A 175 -12.34 -9.97 -9.43
CA ILE A 175 -13.41 -10.28 -8.48
C ILE A 175 -13.34 -9.33 -7.28
N MET A 176 -12.17 -9.22 -6.65
CA MET A 176 -12.01 -8.46 -5.41
C MET A 176 -12.15 -6.96 -5.62
N MET A 177 -11.60 -6.38 -6.70
CA MET A 177 -11.67 -4.93 -6.90
C MET A 177 -13.10 -4.40 -7.07
N PRO A 178 -13.95 -4.99 -7.93
CA PRO A 178 -15.36 -4.60 -7.97
C PRO A 178 -16.10 -4.84 -6.65
N ALA A 179 -15.79 -5.93 -5.94
CA ALA A 179 -16.41 -6.24 -4.65
C ALA A 179 -16.03 -5.20 -3.58
N ILE A 180 -14.76 -4.82 -3.50
CA ILE A 180 -14.27 -3.75 -2.60
C ILE A 180 -15.03 -2.46 -2.90
N LEU A 181 -15.08 -2.03 -4.16
CA LEU A 181 -15.77 -0.78 -4.52
C LEU A 181 -17.26 -0.83 -4.17
N LEU A 182 -17.94 -1.93 -4.48
CA LEU A 182 -19.37 -2.10 -4.18
C LEU A 182 -19.64 -2.05 -2.67
N ILE A 183 -18.88 -2.80 -1.88
CA ILE A 183 -19.03 -2.81 -0.42
C ILE A 183 -18.76 -1.42 0.15
N LEU A 184 -17.76 -0.72 -0.38
CA LEU A 184 -17.42 0.62 0.07
C LEU A 184 -18.54 1.63 -0.21
N VAL A 185 -19.17 1.58 -1.40
CA VAL A 185 -20.36 2.39 -1.69
C VAL A 185 -21.47 2.12 -0.67
N ILE A 186 -21.74 0.86 -0.38
CA ILE A 186 -22.79 0.45 0.57
C ILE A 186 -22.49 0.99 1.98
N LEU A 187 -21.26 0.84 2.46
CA LEU A 187 -20.83 1.34 3.76
C LEU A 187 -20.85 2.87 3.85
N MET A 188 -20.41 3.55 2.78
CA MET A 188 -20.44 5.01 2.68
C MET A 188 -21.88 5.54 2.76
N ILE A 189 -22.80 4.98 1.96
CA ILE A 189 -24.22 5.36 2.01
C ILE A 189 -24.75 5.13 3.42
N ARG A 190 -24.47 3.96 4.01
CA ARG A 190 -24.94 3.66 5.36
C ARG A 190 -24.42 4.68 6.37
N GLY A 191 -23.12 4.96 6.38
CA GLY A 191 -22.50 5.93 7.28
C GLY A 191 -23.14 7.32 7.15
N LEU A 192 -23.34 7.81 5.92
CA LEU A 192 -23.94 9.11 5.67
C LEU A 192 -25.41 9.20 6.10
N THR A 193 -26.15 8.08 6.11
CA THR A 193 -27.54 8.04 6.63
C THR A 193 -27.65 7.97 8.15
N LEU A 194 -26.55 7.78 8.88
CA LEU A 194 -26.58 7.80 10.34
C LEU A 194 -26.76 9.24 10.86
N PRO A 195 -27.32 9.43 12.07
CA PRO A 195 -27.35 10.75 12.71
C PRO A 195 -25.95 11.36 12.72
N ASN A 196 -25.80 12.65 12.39
CA ASN A 196 -24.50 13.34 12.28
C ASN A 196 -23.50 12.79 11.23
N GLY A 197 -23.84 11.77 10.44
CA GLY A 197 -22.92 11.17 9.47
C GLY A 197 -22.43 12.14 8.39
N LEU A 198 -23.24 13.14 8.03
CA LEU A 198 -22.86 14.18 7.06
C LEU A 198 -21.68 15.06 7.51
N LYS A 199 -21.37 15.12 8.81
CA LYS A 199 -20.18 15.84 9.33
C LYS A 199 -18.88 15.27 8.78
N ALA A 200 -18.86 14.02 8.34
CA ALA A 200 -17.71 13.44 7.66
C ALA A 200 -17.33 14.16 6.37
N LEU A 201 -18.33 14.70 5.65
CA LEU A 201 -18.08 15.47 4.44
C LEU A 201 -17.45 16.82 4.78
N GLU A 202 -17.94 17.49 5.82
CA GLU A 202 -17.32 18.72 6.32
C GLU A 202 -15.88 18.47 6.75
N PHE A 203 -15.62 17.40 7.52
CA PHE A 203 -14.28 17.05 7.97
C PHE A 203 -13.29 16.75 6.83
N LEU A 204 -13.72 16.00 5.81
CA LEU A 204 -12.87 15.58 4.69
C LEU A 204 -12.74 16.59 3.56
N PHE A 205 -13.66 17.57 3.46
CA PHE A 205 -13.66 18.53 2.36
C PHE A 205 -13.51 20.00 2.80
N GLN A 206 -13.53 20.32 4.10
CA GLN A 206 -13.28 21.66 4.62
C GLN A 206 -11.83 21.79 5.16
N PRO A 207 -10.90 22.43 4.42
CA PRO A 207 -9.49 22.46 4.79
C PRO A 207 -9.20 23.32 6.01
N LYS A 208 -8.53 22.72 7.00
CA LYS A 208 -7.95 23.40 8.16
C LYS A 208 -6.43 23.49 8.02
N PHE A 209 -5.95 24.50 7.29
CA PHE A 209 -4.52 24.68 7.04
C PHE A 209 -3.71 24.99 8.32
N SER A 210 -4.36 25.42 9.40
CA SER A 210 -3.74 25.60 10.72
C SER A 210 -3.18 24.32 11.31
N ASP A 211 -3.70 23.17 10.88
CA ASP A 211 -3.40 21.86 11.45
C ASP A 211 -2.31 21.14 10.62
N LEU A 212 -1.78 21.80 9.58
CA LEU A 212 -0.66 21.32 8.78
C LEU A 212 0.66 21.89 9.29
N ASN A 213 1.64 21.01 9.43
CA ASN A 213 3.03 21.38 9.67
C ASN A 213 3.94 20.71 8.62
N ALA A 214 5.26 20.90 8.73
CA ALA A 214 6.22 20.32 7.80
C ALA A 214 6.22 18.78 7.85
N SER A 215 6.02 18.18 9.03
CA SER A 215 5.94 16.73 9.17
C SER A 215 4.67 16.16 8.52
N SER A 216 3.56 16.89 8.50
CA SER A 216 2.35 16.52 7.75
C SER A 216 2.62 16.36 6.25
N VAL A 217 3.47 17.21 5.66
CA VAL A 217 3.86 17.12 4.24
C VAL A 217 4.75 15.91 3.98
N VAL A 218 5.71 15.63 4.89
CA VAL A 218 6.56 14.43 4.85
C VAL A 218 5.71 13.16 4.90
N LEU A 219 4.76 13.13 5.83
CA LEU A 219 3.81 12.04 6.01
C LEU A 219 2.94 11.84 4.76
N ALA A 220 2.39 12.91 4.19
CA ALA A 220 1.59 12.86 2.96
C ALA A 220 2.39 12.25 1.79
N LEU A 221 3.67 12.60 1.66
CA LEU A 221 4.53 12.02 0.63
C LEU A 221 4.84 10.55 0.88
N GLY A 222 5.27 10.18 2.08
CA GLY A 222 5.53 8.78 2.43
C GLY A 222 4.30 7.91 2.18
N HIS A 223 3.12 8.43 2.53
CA HIS A 223 1.85 7.79 2.26
C HIS A 223 1.54 7.67 0.76
N ALA A 224 1.83 8.68 -0.05
CA ALA A 224 1.67 8.60 -1.52
C ALA A 224 2.52 7.47 -2.14
N PHE A 225 3.73 7.22 -1.62
CA PHE A 225 4.55 6.08 -2.07
C PHE A 225 3.99 4.74 -1.61
N PHE A 226 3.58 4.67 -0.34
CA PHE A 226 3.02 3.45 0.24
C PHE A 226 1.72 3.04 -0.48
N THR A 227 0.77 3.97 -0.62
CA THR A 227 -0.51 3.71 -1.27
C THR A 227 -0.34 3.36 -2.74
N LEU A 228 0.60 3.94 -3.48
CA LEU A 228 0.80 3.61 -4.89
C LEU A 228 1.76 2.41 -5.12
N SER A 229 2.21 1.75 -4.05
CA SER A 229 3.18 0.65 -4.08
C SER A 229 4.50 1.01 -4.80
N LEU A 230 4.99 2.24 -4.62
CA LEU A 230 6.15 2.77 -5.35
C LEU A 230 7.47 2.51 -4.65
N GLY A 231 8.54 2.35 -5.42
CA GLY A 231 9.89 2.17 -4.90
C GLY A 231 10.22 0.75 -4.42
N MET A 232 9.22 -0.13 -4.29
CA MET A 232 9.41 -1.56 -4.05
C MET A 232 9.47 -2.40 -5.34
N GLY A 233 9.29 -1.80 -6.52
CA GLY A 233 9.39 -2.50 -7.81
C GLY A 233 8.14 -3.34 -8.17
N THR A 234 7.04 -3.14 -7.46
CA THR A 234 5.74 -3.75 -7.80
C THR A 234 5.24 -3.28 -9.15
N MET A 235 5.31 -1.98 -9.44
CA MET A 235 4.84 -1.45 -10.72
C MET A 235 5.81 -1.80 -11.85
N ILE A 236 7.11 -1.97 -11.58
CA ILE A 236 8.05 -2.57 -12.55
C ILE A 236 7.65 -4.01 -12.88
N THR A 237 7.38 -4.82 -11.84
CA THR A 237 7.00 -6.23 -12.01
C THR A 237 5.69 -6.35 -12.78
N TYR A 238 4.65 -5.58 -12.43
CA TYR A 238 3.38 -5.62 -13.14
C TYR A 238 3.48 -5.05 -14.56
N GLY A 239 4.28 -4.00 -14.75
CA GLY A 239 4.59 -3.43 -16.05
C GLY A 239 5.30 -4.43 -16.98
N SER A 240 6.11 -5.32 -16.42
CA SER A 240 6.83 -6.35 -17.16
C SER A 240 5.94 -7.44 -17.78
N TYR A 241 4.67 -7.52 -17.38
CA TYR A 241 3.67 -8.42 -17.97
C TYR A 241 2.77 -7.73 -19.00
N LEU A 242 3.03 -6.46 -19.31
CA LEU A 242 2.29 -5.69 -20.31
C LEU A 242 2.82 -5.93 -21.71
N LYS A 243 1.87 -6.01 -22.65
CA LYS A 243 2.12 -5.91 -24.07
C LYS A 243 2.45 -4.47 -24.47
N LYS A 244 3.15 -4.33 -25.60
CA LYS A 244 3.60 -3.03 -26.14
C LYS A 244 2.46 -2.13 -26.62
N ASP A 245 1.31 -2.69 -26.95
CA ASP A 245 0.14 -1.97 -27.47
C ASP A 245 -0.66 -1.22 -26.40
N GLN A 246 -0.29 -1.33 -25.11
CA GLN A 246 -1.03 -0.72 -24.00
C GLN A 246 -0.65 0.74 -23.76
N ASP A 247 -1.62 1.63 -23.57
CA ASP A 247 -1.39 3.02 -23.15
C ASP A 247 -1.04 3.07 -21.64
N LEU A 248 0.24 3.28 -21.32
CA LEU A 248 0.74 3.30 -19.93
C LEU A 248 0.28 4.54 -19.17
N MET A 249 0.23 5.70 -19.83
CA MET A 249 -0.20 6.96 -19.21
C MET A 249 -1.66 6.85 -18.77
N SER A 250 -2.54 6.42 -19.67
CA SER A 250 -3.96 6.25 -19.35
C SER A 250 -4.16 5.20 -18.27
N SER A 251 -3.37 4.12 -18.27
CA SER A 251 -3.47 3.10 -17.23
C SER A 251 -3.02 3.61 -15.86
N ALA A 252 -1.92 4.36 -15.78
CA ALA A 252 -1.45 5.00 -14.55
C ALA A 252 -2.49 5.98 -13.97
N LEU A 253 -3.12 6.80 -14.82
CA LEU A 253 -4.19 7.72 -14.41
C LEU A 253 -5.41 6.98 -13.86
N TRP A 254 -5.83 5.88 -14.48
CA TRP A 254 -6.93 5.05 -13.96
C TRP A 254 -6.58 4.42 -12.60
N ILE A 255 -5.34 3.97 -12.42
CA ILE A 255 -4.89 3.36 -11.17
C ILE A 255 -4.93 4.37 -10.04
N ILE A 256 -4.36 5.56 -10.25
CA ILE A 256 -4.38 6.66 -9.29
C ILE A 256 -5.79 7.11 -8.98
N LEU A 257 -6.65 7.24 -10.01
CA LEU A 257 -8.05 7.64 -9.81
C LEU A 257 -8.79 6.63 -8.93
N LEU A 258 -8.63 5.33 -9.18
CA LEU A 258 -9.27 4.28 -8.38
C LEU A 258 -8.72 4.25 -6.94
N ASP A 259 -7.40 4.35 -6.77
CA ASP A 259 -6.74 4.47 -5.46
C ASP A 259 -7.27 5.65 -4.65
N THR A 260 -7.33 6.84 -5.26
CA THR A 260 -7.83 8.07 -4.65
C THR A 260 -9.31 7.99 -4.31
N ILE A 261 -10.17 7.53 -5.23
CA ILE A 261 -11.60 7.39 -4.99
C ILE A 261 -11.85 6.45 -3.82
N ILE A 262 -11.14 5.32 -3.76
CA ILE A 262 -11.31 4.34 -2.70
C ILE A 262 -10.81 4.90 -1.35
N ALA A 263 -9.69 5.63 -1.31
CA ALA A 263 -9.23 6.30 -0.09
C ALA A 263 -10.27 7.30 0.43
N ILE A 264 -10.78 8.17 -0.44
CA ILE A 264 -11.79 9.18 -0.07
C ILE A 264 -13.08 8.49 0.41
N MET A 265 -13.58 7.49 -0.31
CA MET A 265 -14.79 6.77 0.08
C MET A 265 -14.62 6.00 1.41
N ALA A 266 -13.44 5.42 1.66
CA ALA A 266 -13.12 4.78 2.93
C ALA A 266 -13.07 5.79 4.07
N GLY A 267 -12.44 6.95 3.84
CA GLY A 267 -12.49 8.08 4.77
C GLY A 267 -13.92 8.46 5.11
N ILE A 268 -14.78 8.67 4.10
CA ILE A 268 -16.18 9.04 4.32
C ILE A 268 -16.91 7.97 5.14
N ALA A 269 -16.79 6.69 4.76
CA ALA A 269 -17.47 5.60 5.47
C ALA A 269 -17.04 5.50 6.95
N ILE A 270 -15.74 5.62 7.21
CA ILE A 270 -15.17 5.54 8.56
C ILE A 270 -15.58 6.77 9.38
N PHE A 271 -15.28 7.98 8.90
CA PHE A 271 -15.56 9.20 9.65
C PHE A 271 -17.07 9.44 9.84
N ALA A 272 -17.91 9.04 8.88
CA ALA A 272 -19.36 9.15 9.06
C ALA A 272 -19.85 8.27 10.22
N THR A 273 -19.28 7.07 10.37
CA THR A 273 -19.58 6.18 11.48
C THR A 273 -19.05 6.72 12.80
N VAL A 274 -17.81 7.23 12.81
CA VAL A 274 -17.16 7.83 13.99
C VAL A 274 -17.96 9.03 14.51
N PHE A 275 -18.29 10.00 13.65
CA PHE A 275 -19.05 11.18 14.04
C PHE A 275 -20.50 10.85 14.41
N ALA A 276 -21.09 9.85 13.76
CA ALA A 276 -22.45 9.44 14.10
C ALA A 276 -22.59 8.91 15.53
N LEU A 277 -21.51 8.32 16.05
CA LEU A 277 -21.47 7.72 17.37
C LEU A 277 -20.73 8.61 18.39
N GLY A 278 -20.38 9.83 18.00
CA GLY A 278 -19.76 10.82 18.89
C GLY A 278 -18.35 10.47 19.34
N ALA A 279 -17.63 9.65 18.57
CA ALA A 279 -16.27 9.25 18.89
C ALA A 279 -15.21 10.18 18.29
N ASP A 280 -13.99 10.10 18.81
CA ASP A 280 -12.85 10.90 18.37
C ASP A 280 -12.28 10.35 17.04
N PRO A 281 -12.20 11.16 15.96
CA PRO A 281 -11.50 10.77 14.74
C PRO A 281 -10.01 10.49 14.94
N ASP A 282 -9.40 10.99 16.02
CA ASP A 282 -7.98 10.83 16.36
C ASP A 282 -7.73 9.64 17.30
N SER A 283 -8.17 8.44 16.89
CA SER A 283 -8.05 7.22 17.72
C SER A 283 -6.78 6.39 17.43
N GLY A 284 -5.81 6.95 16.70
CA GLY A 284 -4.57 6.25 16.37
C GLY A 284 -4.75 4.97 15.51
N PRO A 285 -3.71 4.13 15.39
CA PRO A 285 -3.77 2.86 14.63
C PRO A 285 -4.84 1.88 15.11
N GLY A 286 -5.30 2.04 16.36
CA GLY A 286 -6.37 1.28 16.99
C GLY A 286 -7.78 1.56 16.42
N LEU A 287 -7.97 2.63 15.62
CA LEU A 287 -9.28 3.03 15.08
C LEU A 287 -10.06 1.85 14.45
N ILE A 288 -9.38 1.03 13.64
CA ILE A 288 -10.02 -0.06 12.91
C ILE A 288 -10.32 -1.29 13.78
N PHE A 289 -9.41 -1.67 14.66
CA PHE A 289 -9.52 -2.94 15.40
C PHE A 289 -10.05 -2.78 16.82
N VAL A 290 -10.21 -1.54 17.28
CA VAL A 290 -10.75 -1.16 18.58
C VAL A 290 -12.01 -0.32 18.40
N ALA A 291 -11.90 0.89 17.83
CA ALA A 291 -13.03 1.82 17.80
C ALA A 291 -14.20 1.31 16.94
N LEU A 292 -13.97 0.99 15.66
CA LEU A 292 -15.05 0.53 14.76
C LEU A 292 -15.81 -0.72 15.27
N PRO A 293 -15.15 -1.76 15.83
CA PRO A 293 -15.82 -2.89 16.45
C PRO A 293 -16.81 -2.51 17.56
N THR A 294 -16.54 -1.46 18.34
CA THR A 294 -17.50 -0.98 19.38
C THR A 294 -18.69 -0.26 18.76
N MET A 295 -18.54 0.25 17.55
CA MET A 295 -19.50 1.10 16.86
C MET A 295 -20.56 0.30 16.10
N PHE A 296 -20.15 -0.75 15.39
CA PHE A 296 -21.08 -1.55 14.58
C PHE A 296 -22.28 -2.09 15.37
N PRO A 297 -22.12 -2.67 16.59
CA PRO A 297 -23.24 -3.19 17.37
C PRO A 297 -24.26 -2.13 17.81
N GLN A 298 -23.88 -0.85 17.85
CA GLN A 298 -24.77 0.27 18.19
C GLN A 298 -25.68 0.65 17.03
N ILE A 299 -25.41 0.14 15.82
CA ILE A 299 -26.17 0.39 14.62
C ILE A 299 -27.10 -0.80 14.36
N ALA A 300 -28.35 -0.54 14.00
CA ALA A 300 -29.28 -1.58 13.56
C ALA A 300 -28.67 -2.41 12.40
N GLY A 301 -28.63 -3.73 12.57
CA GLY A 301 -27.95 -4.64 11.65
C GLY A 301 -26.42 -4.65 11.79
N GLY A 302 -25.87 -4.26 12.94
CA GLY A 302 -24.43 -4.10 13.19
C GLY A 302 -23.53 -5.23 12.68
N THR A 303 -23.95 -6.49 12.86
CA THR A 303 -23.23 -7.67 12.34
C THR A 303 -23.00 -7.57 10.83
N LEU A 304 -24.02 -7.19 10.04
CA LEU A 304 -23.90 -7.04 8.58
C LEU A 304 -22.87 -5.97 8.24
N TRP A 305 -22.95 -4.80 8.86
CA TRP A 305 -22.05 -3.67 8.58
C TRP A 305 -20.60 -3.97 8.96
N GLY A 306 -20.39 -4.59 10.14
CA GLY A 306 -19.08 -5.04 10.58
C GLY A 306 -18.50 -6.11 9.65
N SER A 307 -19.30 -7.08 9.21
CA SER A 307 -18.88 -8.09 8.25
C SER A 307 -18.48 -7.48 6.92
N LEU A 308 -19.31 -6.63 6.33
CA LEU A 308 -18.99 -5.94 5.08
C LEU A 308 -17.65 -5.19 5.21
N PHE A 309 -17.45 -4.45 6.29
CA PHE A 309 -16.22 -3.68 6.51
C PHE A 309 -14.97 -4.58 6.62
N PHE A 310 -14.98 -5.60 7.48
CA PHE A 310 -13.79 -6.42 7.68
C PHE A 310 -13.51 -7.38 6.51
N PHE A 311 -14.54 -7.84 5.78
CA PHE A 311 -14.31 -8.56 4.52
C PHE A 311 -13.73 -7.66 3.43
N LEU A 312 -14.18 -6.40 3.33
CA LEU A 312 -13.55 -5.40 2.46
C LEU A 312 -12.09 -5.19 2.83
N LEU A 313 -11.79 -5.03 4.11
CA LEU A 313 -10.42 -4.83 4.60
C LEU A 313 -9.53 -6.04 4.31
N PHE A 314 -10.05 -7.25 4.52
CA PHE A 314 -9.36 -8.50 4.20
C PHE A 314 -9.07 -8.63 2.69
N MET A 315 -10.04 -8.34 1.82
CA MET A 315 -9.83 -8.40 0.37
C MET A 315 -8.78 -7.38 -0.09
N ALA A 316 -8.83 -6.15 0.45
CA ALA A 316 -7.87 -5.10 0.13
C ALA A 316 -6.45 -5.46 0.64
N ALA A 317 -6.34 -6.05 1.83
CA ALA A 317 -5.06 -6.56 2.32
C ALA A 317 -4.53 -7.70 1.43
N LEU A 318 -5.39 -8.62 1.01
CA LEU A 318 -5.01 -9.75 0.18
C LEU A 318 -4.52 -9.30 -1.21
N THR A 319 -5.19 -8.33 -1.85
CA THR A 319 -4.77 -7.82 -3.17
C THR A 319 -3.38 -7.19 -3.14
N SER A 320 -3.05 -6.40 -2.12
CA SER A 320 -1.69 -5.85 -1.97
C SER A 320 -0.66 -6.93 -1.61
N ALA A 321 -0.99 -7.88 -0.73
CA ALA A 321 -0.05 -8.95 -0.38
C ALA A 321 0.34 -9.80 -1.61
N ILE A 322 -0.61 -10.05 -2.51
CA ILE A 322 -0.38 -10.73 -3.79
C ILE A 322 0.64 -9.94 -4.63
N SER A 323 0.46 -8.63 -4.80
CA SER A 323 1.37 -7.83 -5.61
C SER A 323 2.79 -7.77 -5.05
N ILE A 324 2.93 -7.65 -3.73
CA ILE A 324 4.22 -7.59 -3.04
C ILE A 324 4.96 -8.94 -3.15
N LEU A 325 4.26 -10.07 -2.95
CA LEU A 325 4.88 -11.40 -3.10
C LEU A 325 5.30 -11.67 -4.55
N GLU A 326 4.59 -11.11 -5.53
CA GLU A 326 4.92 -11.26 -6.95
C GLU A 326 6.27 -10.62 -7.29
N VAL A 327 6.66 -9.51 -6.65
CA VAL A 327 7.98 -8.89 -6.85
C VAL A 327 9.10 -9.87 -6.51
N ILE A 328 9.00 -10.49 -5.34
CA ILE A 328 9.98 -11.46 -4.85
C ILE A 328 9.99 -12.69 -5.76
N THR A 329 8.80 -13.21 -6.08
CA THR A 329 8.64 -14.36 -6.96
C THR A 329 9.28 -14.12 -8.34
N ALA A 330 8.96 -12.98 -8.98
CA ALA A 330 9.46 -12.63 -10.31
C ALA A 330 10.98 -12.45 -10.32
N PHE A 331 11.57 -11.90 -9.25
CA PHE A 331 13.02 -11.80 -9.12
C PHE A 331 13.71 -13.17 -9.18
N PHE A 332 13.23 -14.16 -8.41
CA PHE A 332 13.82 -15.50 -8.40
C PHE A 332 13.58 -16.28 -9.71
N ILE A 333 12.46 -16.03 -10.38
CA ILE A 333 12.22 -16.57 -11.72
C ILE A 333 13.22 -15.97 -12.72
N ASP A 334 13.39 -14.65 -12.73
CA ASP A 334 14.17 -13.96 -13.76
C ASP A 334 15.68 -14.10 -13.55
N GLU A 335 16.18 -13.93 -12.32
CA GLU A 335 17.63 -13.96 -12.06
C GLU A 335 18.17 -15.37 -11.77
N LEU A 336 17.37 -16.27 -11.16
CA LEU A 336 17.81 -17.63 -10.81
C LEU A 336 17.12 -18.72 -11.62
N SER A 337 16.24 -18.40 -12.57
CA SER A 337 15.53 -19.38 -13.40
C SER A 337 14.73 -20.42 -12.62
N TRP A 338 14.25 -20.07 -11.42
CA TRP A 338 13.40 -20.96 -10.63
C TRP A 338 12.02 -21.12 -11.27
N SER A 339 11.34 -22.24 -10.98
CA SER A 339 9.92 -22.35 -11.30
C SER A 339 9.12 -21.41 -10.40
N ARG A 340 7.99 -20.89 -10.92
CA ARG A 340 7.08 -20.02 -10.16
C ARG A 340 6.67 -20.64 -8.84
N GLU A 341 6.20 -21.88 -8.86
CA GLU A 341 5.80 -22.62 -7.66
C GLU A 341 6.91 -22.68 -6.61
N LYS A 342 8.13 -23.06 -7.01
CA LYS A 342 9.28 -23.11 -6.10
C LYS A 342 9.59 -21.73 -5.52
N ALA A 343 9.66 -20.70 -6.35
CA ALA A 343 9.96 -19.33 -5.90
C ALA A 343 8.91 -18.83 -4.92
N THR A 344 7.63 -18.98 -5.24
CA THR A 344 6.53 -18.50 -4.40
C THR A 344 6.42 -19.26 -3.08
N VAL A 345 6.49 -20.60 -3.09
CA VAL A 345 6.37 -21.39 -1.86
C VAL A 345 7.55 -21.11 -0.94
N VAL A 346 8.79 -21.15 -1.46
CA VAL A 346 9.98 -20.94 -0.63
C VAL A 346 9.99 -19.53 -0.05
N PHE A 347 9.83 -18.48 -0.86
CA PHE A 347 9.90 -17.11 -0.34
C PHE A 347 8.64 -16.69 0.42
N GLY A 348 7.46 -17.19 0.05
CA GLY A 348 6.25 -17.02 0.85
C GLY A 348 6.42 -17.63 2.25
N SER A 349 7.01 -18.82 2.37
CA SER A 349 7.33 -19.42 3.67
C SER A 349 8.40 -18.65 4.44
N ILE A 350 9.49 -18.22 3.80
CA ILE A 350 10.55 -17.44 4.47
C ILE A 350 9.98 -16.11 5.00
N VAL A 351 9.22 -15.38 4.18
CA VAL A 351 8.58 -14.13 4.60
C VAL A 351 7.60 -14.37 5.75
N THR A 352 6.84 -15.46 5.70
CA THR A 352 5.94 -15.85 6.79
C THR A 352 6.72 -16.07 8.09
N ILE A 353 7.85 -16.79 8.05
CA ILE A 353 8.71 -17.01 9.21
C ILE A 353 9.22 -15.69 9.80
N VAL A 354 9.68 -14.75 8.95
CA VAL A 354 10.08 -13.41 9.43
C VAL A 354 8.90 -12.68 10.08
N GLY A 355 7.72 -12.77 9.48
CA GLY A 355 6.50 -12.18 10.04
C GLY A 355 6.06 -12.79 11.38
N ILE A 356 6.41 -14.05 11.68
CA ILE A 356 6.19 -14.64 13.02
C ILE A 356 6.94 -13.81 14.08
N PHE A 357 8.20 -13.43 13.81
CA PHE A 357 8.96 -12.58 14.73
C PHE A 357 8.33 -11.18 14.86
N CYS A 358 7.79 -10.61 13.76
CA CYS A 358 7.03 -9.37 13.84
C CYS A 358 5.80 -9.52 14.75
N SER A 359 5.01 -10.58 14.57
CA SER A 359 3.84 -10.85 15.39
C SER A 359 4.19 -11.05 16.86
N MET A 360 5.25 -11.79 17.17
CA MET A 360 5.67 -12.05 18.54
C MET A 360 6.20 -10.79 19.25
N SER A 361 6.79 -9.85 18.49
CA SER A 361 7.26 -8.58 19.04
C SER A 361 6.13 -7.67 19.57
N MET A 362 4.87 -7.94 19.17
CA MET A 362 3.69 -7.24 19.70
C MET A 362 3.24 -7.75 21.09
N GLY A 363 3.76 -8.91 21.53
CA GLY A 363 3.28 -9.62 22.73
C GLY A 363 4.31 -9.84 23.83
N GLY A 364 5.49 -9.23 23.72
CA GLY A 364 6.54 -9.34 24.73
C GLY A 364 7.69 -10.29 24.37
N PHE A 365 7.83 -10.72 23.10
CA PHE A 365 9.14 -11.18 22.61
C PHE A 365 10.02 -9.93 22.40
N ASP A 366 10.49 -9.40 23.52
CA ASP A 366 10.81 -7.97 23.70
C ASP A 366 12.31 -7.67 23.72
N ASP A 367 13.19 -8.61 23.38
CA ASP A 367 14.64 -8.35 23.32
C ASP A 367 14.93 -7.20 22.35
N PHE A 368 14.19 -7.10 21.24
CA PHE A 368 14.39 -6.04 20.26
C PHE A 368 13.95 -4.66 20.79
N ASN A 369 12.82 -4.60 21.50
CA ASN A 369 12.36 -3.38 22.13
C ASN A 369 13.26 -2.98 23.32
N THR A 370 13.70 -3.95 24.11
CA THR A 370 14.65 -3.74 25.21
C THR A 370 15.97 -3.14 24.69
N LEU A 371 16.41 -3.52 23.48
CA LEU A 371 17.65 -3.04 22.87
C LEU A 371 17.50 -1.73 22.10
N PHE A 372 16.36 -1.49 21.43
CA PHE A 372 16.18 -0.38 20.48
C PHE A 372 15.00 0.55 20.79
N ASN A 373 14.26 0.31 21.87
CA ASN A 373 13.06 1.05 22.28
C ASN A 373 11.98 1.15 21.18
N ILE A 374 11.89 0.10 20.36
CA ILE A 374 10.94 -0.05 19.26
C ILE A 374 10.65 -1.53 19.04
N SER A 375 9.41 -1.92 18.73
CA SER A 375 9.09 -3.30 18.40
C SER A 375 9.73 -3.70 17.05
N PHE A 376 9.98 -4.99 16.83
CA PHE A 376 10.49 -5.45 15.54
C PHE A 376 9.48 -5.21 14.42
N PHE A 377 8.18 -5.27 14.71
CA PHE A 377 7.11 -4.87 13.80
C PHE A 377 7.26 -3.40 13.36
N ASP A 378 7.32 -2.48 14.33
CA ASP A 378 7.38 -1.03 14.07
C ASP A 378 8.69 -0.65 13.37
N PHE A 379 9.80 -1.30 13.73
CA PHE A 379 11.08 -1.09 13.06
C PHE A 379 11.00 -1.41 11.57
N LEU A 380 10.39 -2.53 11.18
CA LEU A 380 10.25 -2.90 9.76
C LEU A 380 9.26 -1.99 9.01
N ASP A 381 8.14 -1.60 9.63
CA ASP A 381 7.21 -0.63 9.02
C ASP A 381 7.87 0.74 8.83
N TYR A 382 8.59 1.22 9.83
CA TYR A 382 9.34 2.47 9.78
C TYR A 382 10.44 2.43 8.72
N LEU A 383 11.28 1.39 8.75
CA LEU A 383 12.36 1.19 7.79
C LEU A 383 11.84 1.21 6.34
N SER A 384 10.77 0.48 6.09
CA SER A 384 10.23 0.35 4.74
C SER A 384 9.49 1.61 4.28
N SER A 385 8.49 2.06 5.05
CA SER A 385 7.61 3.17 4.67
C SER A 385 8.34 4.51 4.64
N LYS A 386 9.27 4.75 5.57
CA LYS A 386 9.98 6.04 5.67
C LYS A 386 11.22 6.12 4.79
N TYR A 387 11.96 5.03 4.62
CA TYR A 387 13.24 5.05 3.90
C TYR A 387 13.22 4.25 2.61
N MET A 388 12.92 2.95 2.65
CA MET A 388 13.13 2.09 1.49
C MET A 388 12.28 2.49 0.28
N LEU A 389 10.98 2.78 0.49
CA LEU A 389 10.09 3.18 -0.61
C LEU A 389 10.43 4.56 -1.20
N PRO A 390 10.56 5.63 -0.38
CA PRO A 390 10.92 6.94 -0.93
C PRO A 390 12.29 6.90 -1.63
N ILE A 391 13.32 6.29 -1.01
CA ILE A 391 14.65 6.14 -1.62
C ILE A 391 14.54 5.36 -2.94
N GLY A 392 13.77 4.28 -2.98
CA GLY A 392 13.57 3.48 -4.18
C GLY A 392 13.01 4.28 -5.36
N GLY A 393 11.95 5.07 -5.13
CA GLY A 393 11.39 5.90 -6.21
C GLY A 393 12.22 7.15 -6.53
N MET A 394 12.91 7.75 -5.54
CA MET A 394 13.91 8.81 -5.79
C MET A 394 15.01 8.29 -6.72
N LEU A 395 15.60 7.13 -6.40
CA LEU A 395 16.64 6.51 -7.22
C LEU A 395 16.09 6.10 -8.60
N THR A 396 14.82 5.72 -8.71
CA THR A 396 14.18 5.47 -10.00
C THR A 396 14.06 6.75 -10.85
N ALA A 397 13.69 7.88 -10.25
CA ALA A 397 13.67 9.17 -10.93
C ALA A 397 15.08 9.61 -11.35
N LEU A 398 16.07 9.49 -10.45
CA LEU A 398 17.48 9.79 -10.75
C LEU A 398 18.05 8.86 -11.82
N PHE A 399 17.64 7.60 -11.86
CA PHE A 399 18.04 6.65 -12.90
C PHE A 399 17.62 7.15 -14.29
N ILE A 400 16.39 7.62 -14.43
CA ILE A 400 15.89 8.17 -15.70
C ILE A 400 16.63 9.47 -16.05
N LEU A 401 16.85 10.35 -15.08
CA LEU A 401 17.51 11.64 -15.30
C LEU A 401 19.00 11.50 -15.68
N LEU A 402 19.72 10.61 -15.00
CA LEU A 402 21.19 10.59 -15.02
C LEU A 402 21.76 9.44 -15.85
N LYS A 403 21.03 8.33 -16.02
CA LYS A 403 21.57 7.13 -16.66
C LYS A 403 20.81 6.68 -17.91
N TRP A 404 19.50 6.45 -17.79
CA TRP A 404 18.72 5.92 -18.92
C TRP A 404 18.37 7.01 -19.93
N GLY A 405 18.08 8.22 -19.44
CA GLY A 405 17.77 9.39 -20.25
C GLY A 405 16.27 9.56 -20.49
N VAL A 406 15.79 10.79 -20.28
CA VAL A 406 14.37 11.16 -20.49
C VAL A 406 13.93 10.90 -21.94
N GLY A 407 14.82 11.06 -22.93
CA GLY A 407 14.51 10.80 -24.33
C GLY A 407 14.12 9.35 -24.60
N ASP A 408 14.89 8.38 -24.09
CA ASP A 408 14.60 6.96 -24.29
C ASP A 408 13.41 6.49 -23.45
N PHE A 409 13.24 7.06 -22.25
CA PHE A 409 12.02 6.89 -21.45
C PHE A 409 10.78 7.35 -22.24
N ILE A 410 10.78 8.56 -22.83
CA ILE A 410 9.64 9.08 -23.60
C ILE A 410 9.38 8.25 -24.86
N LYS A 411 10.43 7.80 -25.56
CA LYS A 411 10.28 6.91 -26.73
C LYS A 411 9.53 5.65 -26.36
N GLU A 412 9.89 5.02 -25.24
CA GLU A 412 9.19 3.82 -24.78
C GLU A 412 7.79 4.15 -24.24
N LEU A 413 7.60 5.25 -23.52
CA LEU A 413 6.30 5.68 -23.01
C LEU A 413 5.27 5.84 -24.15
N LYS A 414 5.67 6.47 -25.25
CA LYS A 414 4.82 6.72 -26.43
C LYS A 414 4.34 5.44 -27.13
N VAL A 415 4.99 4.30 -26.92
CA VAL A 415 4.54 3.02 -27.48
C VAL A 415 3.15 2.68 -26.92
N GLY A 416 2.17 2.51 -27.81
CA GLY A 416 0.77 2.22 -27.45
C GLY A 416 -0.10 3.45 -27.15
N MET A 417 0.42 4.67 -27.28
CA MET A 417 -0.33 5.92 -26.99
C MET A 417 -0.93 6.61 -28.22
N GLY A 418 -0.65 6.14 -29.44
CA GLY A 418 -1.01 6.82 -30.68
C GLY A 418 -0.25 8.15 -30.86
N ASP A 419 -0.85 9.12 -31.54
CA ASP A 419 -0.24 10.42 -31.89
C ASP A 419 -0.24 11.45 -30.74
N LYS A 420 -0.43 11.02 -29.49
CA LYS A 420 -0.42 11.92 -28.33
C LYS A 420 0.99 12.51 -28.15
N ASN A 421 1.08 13.84 -28.17
CA ASN A 421 2.34 14.51 -27.90
C ASN A 421 2.59 14.56 -26.38
N ILE A 422 3.76 14.06 -25.97
CA ILE A 422 4.22 14.12 -24.58
C ILE A 422 5.48 14.96 -24.60
N ASP A 423 5.47 16.06 -23.83
CA ASP A 423 6.62 16.92 -23.67
C ASP A 423 7.69 16.24 -22.78
N PRO A 424 8.89 15.96 -23.31
CA PRO A 424 9.99 15.45 -22.50
C PRO A 424 10.40 16.41 -21.38
N LEU A 425 10.24 17.73 -21.57
CA LEU A 425 10.59 18.72 -20.57
C LEU A 425 9.70 18.59 -19.33
N LEU A 426 8.39 18.38 -19.52
CA LEU A 426 7.46 18.13 -18.41
C LEU A 426 7.92 16.95 -17.54
N PHE A 427 8.23 15.80 -18.14
CA PHE A 427 8.71 14.64 -17.38
C PHE A 427 10.06 14.87 -16.74
N LYS A 428 10.97 15.59 -17.40
CA LYS A 428 12.25 15.98 -16.81
C LYS A 428 12.03 16.81 -15.54
N VAL A 429 11.14 17.80 -15.58
CA VAL A 429 10.80 18.65 -14.43
C VAL A 429 10.15 17.82 -13.32
N LEU A 430 9.18 16.96 -13.66
CA LEU A 430 8.50 16.08 -12.68
C LEU A 430 9.47 15.12 -12.00
N PHE A 431 10.43 14.53 -12.72
CA PHE A 431 11.45 13.68 -12.11
C PHE A 431 12.43 14.46 -11.23
N ILE A 432 12.78 15.69 -11.60
CA ILE A 432 13.61 16.57 -10.76
C ILE A 432 12.87 16.89 -9.46
N ILE A 433 11.58 17.28 -9.55
CA ILE A 433 10.73 17.53 -8.38
C ILE A 433 10.65 16.27 -7.52
N SER A 434 10.35 15.12 -8.11
CA SER A 434 10.26 13.84 -7.40
C SER A 434 11.54 13.51 -6.63
N ALA A 435 12.70 13.67 -7.26
CA ALA A 435 13.99 13.38 -6.64
C ALA A 435 14.35 14.40 -5.55
N LEU A 436 14.15 15.69 -5.78
CA LEU A 436 14.48 16.76 -4.84
C LEU A 436 13.58 16.75 -3.61
N VAL A 437 12.28 16.54 -3.78
CA VAL A 437 11.32 16.49 -2.68
C VAL A 437 11.66 15.34 -1.73
N VAL A 438 11.88 14.13 -2.27
CA VAL A 438 12.27 12.99 -1.44
C VAL A 438 13.65 13.20 -0.80
N GLY A 439 14.63 13.69 -1.57
CA GLY A 439 15.97 13.95 -1.07
C GLY A 439 16.00 14.98 0.06
N PHE A 440 15.21 16.05 -0.06
CA PHE A 440 15.05 17.07 0.97
C PHE A 440 14.46 16.48 2.24
N ILE A 441 13.40 15.67 2.13
CA ILE A 441 12.72 15.08 3.28
C ILE A 441 13.63 14.13 4.05
N ILE A 442 14.36 13.26 3.35
CA ILE A 442 15.32 12.35 4.00
C ILE A 442 16.44 13.14 4.68
N THR A 443 16.90 14.23 4.04
CA THR A 443 17.94 15.09 4.61
C THR A 443 17.44 15.83 5.84
N ASN A 444 16.21 16.34 5.82
CA ASN A 444 15.56 16.98 6.96
C ASN A 444 15.47 16.05 8.16
N GLU A 445 15.05 14.81 7.92
CA GLU A 445 14.96 13.76 8.94
C GLU A 445 16.33 13.40 9.53
N ILE A 446 17.32 13.17 8.68
CA ILE A 446 18.68 12.84 9.14
C ILE A 446 19.24 13.97 10.00
N ILE A 447 18.98 15.23 9.61
CA ILE A 447 19.40 16.39 10.39
C ILE A 447 18.65 16.46 11.72
N GLU A 448 17.35 16.18 11.75
CA GLU A 448 16.59 16.11 12.99
C GLU A 448 17.17 15.06 13.95
N ILE A 449 17.47 13.86 13.44
CA ILE A 449 18.07 12.78 14.24
C ILE A 449 19.46 13.17 14.79
N ILE A 450 20.28 13.85 13.98
CA ILE A 450 21.66 14.21 14.36
C ILE A 450 21.70 15.43 15.28
N THR A 451 20.87 16.43 15.01
CA THR A 451 20.96 17.76 15.66
C THR A 451 19.87 18.00 16.70
N GLY A 452 18.85 17.14 16.76
CA GLY A 452 17.68 17.32 17.62
C GLY A 452 16.68 18.37 17.10
N SER A 453 16.87 18.90 15.89
CA SER A 453 15.95 19.86 15.27
C SER A 453 15.93 19.70 13.75
N PRO A 454 14.76 19.66 13.10
CA PRO A 454 14.69 19.57 11.65
C PRO A 454 15.11 20.90 10.99
N ILE A 455 15.45 20.88 9.69
CA ILE A 455 15.64 22.11 8.89
C ILE A 455 14.32 22.89 8.78
N ILE A 456 13.22 22.16 8.60
CA ILE A 456 11.85 22.68 8.61
C ILE A 456 10.97 21.71 9.39
N GLY A 457 10.23 22.24 10.36
CA GLY A 457 9.41 21.52 11.34
C GLY A 457 9.63 22.11 12.72
#